data_AF-A0A925A4U0-F1
#
_entry.id   AF-A0A925A4U0-F1
#
_cell.length_a   1.000
_cell.length_b   1.000
_cell.length_c   1.000
_cell.angle_alpha   90.00
_cell.angle_beta   90.00
_cell.angle_gamma   90.00
#
_symmetry.space_group_name_H-M   'P 1'
#
loop_
_entity.id
_entity.type
_entity.pdbx_description
1 polymer ?
#
loop_
_entity_poly.entity_id
_entity_poly.type
_entity_poly.pdbx_seq_one_letter_code
_entity_poly.pdbx_strand_id
1 'polypeptide(L)'
;MNGGKIGQLRQRYQLQELLGRGGRGSVYRARDESLGRDVAIKVFDASATNHDDFLVQENEVNVLASLKHHSLVTLLDAGVDRTDRERPRIFFVMELVEGTDLKVKLEHGTLSARQIAEIGYDLAEGLEYIHHQGVVHRDIKPANILLVDYDVGTRQRAKLTDFGIAQVCDTARPISENATTGTAPYLSPEQVTGESLGSPSDVYSLGLVLLECFTGQIAFPGEPVLAALARLKIDPAIPADLDPTWRTLLAAMTARNPDDRPRIEDLVIALHQAIVAETGRHKSSGTAVVAIDEDARLKAVRRYQLLDTPPDGTFDRITAMAARVFSVPIAIVSVVDHDRIWFKSHHGIELNQIDRNPGLCASAILDNVPWFVEDARFDPRALSNPLVANGSGIQFYAGVPLRTSDGYNLGTLCVLGFQPRAVAESELATLEDLAALVMSELELRLRSRIGIGHDENEEVRAREHAPD
;
A
#
# COMPACT_ATOMS: atom_id res chain seq x y z
N MET A 1 44.80 12.19 -17.60
CA MET A 1 44.52 10.94 -16.88
C MET A 1 43.58 10.12 -17.74
N ASN A 2 44.06 9.01 -18.31
CA ASN A 2 43.39 8.25 -19.36
C ASN A 2 42.21 7.46 -18.80
N GLY A 3 40.98 7.99 -18.94
CA GLY A 3 39.75 7.23 -18.78
C GLY A 3 39.61 6.25 -19.94
N GLY A 4 39.88 4.97 -19.70
CA GLY A 4 39.77 3.92 -20.71
C GLY A 4 38.34 3.88 -21.28
N LYS A 5 38.21 3.91 -22.61
CA LYS A 5 36.93 3.71 -23.30
C LYS A 5 36.42 2.30 -22.99
N ILE A 6 35.42 2.21 -22.12
CA ILE A 6 34.61 1.01 -21.91
C ILE A 6 33.78 0.87 -23.20
N GLY A 7 33.81 -0.28 -23.87
CA GLY A 7 33.48 -0.43 -25.31
C GLY A 7 32.10 0.07 -25.78
N GLN A 8 31.86 0.03 -27.10
CA GLN A 8 30.60 0.47 -27.72
C GLN A 8 29.77 -0.76 -28.16
N LEU A 9 28.48 -0.81 -27.82
CA LEU A 9 27.57 -1.88 -28.19
C LEU A 9 26.66 -1.45 -29.35
N ARG A 10 26.53 -2.33 -30.37
CA ARG A 10 25.75 -2.09 -31.60
C ARG A 10 26.02 -0.74 -32.30
N GLN A 11 27.21 -0.14 -32.12
CA GLN A 11 27.54 1.20 -32.61
C GLN A 11 26.53 2.30 -32.19
N ARG A 12 25.79 2.08 -31.10
CA ARG A 12 24.74 2.98 -30.61
C ARG A 12 24.89 3.30 -29.13
N TYR A 13 25.25 2.30 -28.33
CA TYR A 13 25.33 2.43 -26.89
C TYR A 13 26.80 2.54 -26.48
N GLN A 14 27.20 3.73 -26.05
CA GLN A 14 28.54 3.98 -25.56
C GLN A 14 28.59 3.65 -24.08
N LEU A 15 29.27 2.57 -23.69
CA LEU A 15 29.42 2.20 -22.29
C LEU A 15 30.28 3.25 -21.57
N GLN A 16 29.88 3.57 -20.34
CA GLN A 16 30.54 4.49 -19.43
C GLN A 16 30.91 3.70 -18.18
N GLU A 17 30.57 4.19 -16.98
CA GLU A 17 30.93 3.57 -15.71
C GLU A 17 30.23 2.23 -15.44
N LEU A 18 30.91 1.35 -14.69
CA LEU A 18 30.34 0.12 -14.16
C LEU A 18 29.53 0.45 -12.90
N LEU A 19 28.22 0.18 -12.92
CA LEU A 19 27.31 0.43 -11.81
C LEU A 19 27.29 -0.74 -10.81
N GLY A 20 27.42 -1.97 -11.30
CA GLY A 20 27.42 -3.15 -10.44
C GLY A 20 27.83 -4.43 -11.16
N ARG A 21 28.28 -5.42 -10.38
CA ARG A 21 28.52 -6.80 -10.85
C ARG A 21 27.60 -7.75 -10.09
N GLY A 22 26.76 -8.46 -10.82
CA GLY A 22 25.94 -9.54 -10.28
C GLY A 22 26.54 -10.91 -10.60
N GLY A 23 25.91 -11.98 -10.09
CA GLY A 23 26.35 -13.36 -10.35
C GLY A 23 26.17 -13.82 -11.80
N ARG A 24 25.47 -13.04 -12.64
CA ARG A 24 25.12 -13.40 -14.04
C ARG A 24 25.47 -12.32 -15.06
N GLY A 25 26.31 -11.36 -14.70
CA GLY A 25 26.73 -10.28 -15.61
C GLY A 25 27.09 -8.97 -14.91
N SER A 26 27.38 -7.97 -15.73
CA SER A 26 27.79 -6.63 -15.29
C SER A 26 26.81 -5.56 -15.78
N VAL A 27 26.46 -4.61 -14.92
CA VAL A 27 25.58 -3.48 -15.26
C VAL A 27 26.41 -2.22 -15.41
N TYR A 28 26.26 -1.54 -16.54
CA TYR A 28 26.98 -0.31 -16.88
C TYR A 28 26.01 0.85 -17.07
N ARG A 29 26.42 2.06 -16.70
CA ARG A 29 25.82 3.26 -17.28
C ARG A 29 26.29 3.37 -18.72
N ALA A 30 25.42 3.79 -19.61
CA ALA A 30 25.76 4.02 -21.00
C ALA A 30 25.00 5.22 -21.56
N ARG A 31 25.53 5.81 -22.63
CA ARG A 31 24.86 6.83 -23.43
C ARG A 31 24.22 6.16 -24.65
N ASP A 32 22.92 6.28 -24.82
CA ASP A 32 22.26 6.01 -26.10
C ASP A 32 22.52 7.18 -27.05
N GLU A 33 23.45 7.02 -27.98
CA GLU A 33 23.89 8.08 -28.89
C GLU A 33 22.80 8.45 -29.91
N SER A 34 21.86 7.54 -30.19
CA SER A 34 20.77 7.80 -31.13
C SER A 34 19.68 8.69 -30.52
N LEU A 35 19.37 8.52 -29.23
CA LEU A 35 18.32 9.26 -28.53
C LEU A 35 18.86 10.35 -27.61
N GLY A 36 20.17 10.41 -27.37
CA GLY A 36 20.80 11.41 -26.53
C GLY A 36 20.39 11.31 -25.06
N ARG A 37 20.21 10.10 -24.52
CA ARG A 37 19.83 9.84 -23.12
C ARG A 37 20.76 8.85 -22.45
N ASP A 38 20.83 8.91 -21.12
CA ASP A 38 21.56 7.92 -20.34
C ASP A 38 20.67 6.71 -20.05
N VAL A 39 21.26 5.52 -20.06
CA VAL A 39 20.60 4.23 -19.87
C VAL A 39 21.45 3.31 -19.01
N ALA A 40 20.83 2.32 -18.37
CA ALA A 40 21.54 1.22 -17.73
C ALA A 40 21.61 0.04 -18.70
N ILE A 41 22.80 -0.56 -18.89
CA ILE A 41 22.99 -1.73 -19.75
C ILE A 41 23.54 -2.89 -18.95
N LYS A 42 22.75 -3.95 -18.83
CA LYS A 42 23.19 -5.23 -18.25
C LYS A 42 23.77 -6.10 -19.35
N VAL A 43 25.04 -6.46 -19.24
CA VAL A 43 25.75 -7.36 -20.15
C VAL A 43 25.95 -8.70 -19.44
N PHE A 44 25.45 -9.77 -20.05
CA PHE A 44 25.54 -11.12 -19.48
C PHE A 44 26.87 -11.77 -19.83
N ASP A 45 27.36 -12.64 -18.94
CA ASP A 45 28.59 -13.38 -19.17
C ASP A 45 28.40 -14.46 -20.24
N ALA A 46 29.40 -14.67 -21.10
CA ALA A 46 29.30 -15.55 -22.28
C ALA A 46 29.03 -17.03 -21.93
N SER A 47 29.32 -17.47 -20.71
CA SER A 47 29.01 -18.83 -20.21
C SER A 47 27.53 -19.04 -19.86
N ALA A 48 26.74 -17.97 -19.86
CA ALA A 48 25.30 -18.01 -19.60
C ALA A 48 24.46 -18.09 -20.88
N THR A 49 25.09 -18.15 -22.06
CA THR A 49 24.40 -17.95 -23.34
C THR A 49 24.80 -18.98 -24.39
N ASN A 50 23.92 -19.92 -24.72
CA ASN A 50 24.05 -20.67 -25.97
C ASN A 50 23.44 -19.86 -27.12
N HIS A 51 24.03 -19.96 -28.32
CA HIS A 51 23.62 -19.17 -29.48
C HIS A 51 22.17 -19.46 -29.93
N ASP A 52 21.67 -20.65 -29.63
CA ASP A 52 20.30 -21.10 -29.96
C ASP A 52 19.23 -20.59 -28.97
N ASP A 53 19.62 -20.22 -27.74
CA ASP A 53 18.67 -19.75 -26.72
C ASP A 53 18.07 -18.38 -27.10
N PHE A 54 18.83 -17.49 -27.76
CA PHE A 54 18.33 -16.14 -28.04
C PHE A 54 17.17 -16.07 -29.05
N LEU A 55 17.18 -16.94 -30.06
CA LEU A 55 16.14 -16.96 -31.11
C LEU A 55 14.82 -17.53 -30.61
N VAL A 56 14.86 -18.44 -29.64
CA VAL A 56 13.66 -19.00 -28.98
C VAL A 56 12.97 -17.95 -28.08
N GLN A 57 13.63 -16.80 -27.85
CA GLN A 57 13.33 -15.90 -26.74
C GLN A 57 13.02 -14.48 -27.10
N GLU A 58 12.99 -14.16 -28.40
CA GLU A 58 12.47 -12.88 -28.86
C GLU A 58 11.04 -12.64 -28.34
N ASN A 59 10.19 -13.67 -28.24
CA ASN A 59 8.84 -13.52 -27.68
C ASN A 59 8.86 -13.13 -26.20
N GLU A 60 9.71 -13.75 -25.39
CA GLU A 60 9.78 -13.48 -23.95
C GLU A 60 10.40 -12.09 -23.69
N VAL A 61 11.43 -11.73 -24.45
CA VAL A 61 12.02 -10.39 -24.45
C VAL A 61 11.01 -9.32 -24.90
N ASN A 62 10.17 -9.62 -25.89
CA ASN A 62 9.11 -8.71 -26.35
C ASN A 62 8.03 -8.51 -25.29
N VAL A 63 7.63 -9.57 -24.58
CA VAL A 63 6.72 -9.45 -23.44
C VAL A 63 7.34 -8.54 -22.39
N LEU A 64 8.59 -8.80 -21.99
CA LEU A 64 9.31 -7.98 -21.01
C LEU A 64 9.46 -6.51 -21.43
N ALA A 65 9.75 -6.25 -22.72
CA ALA A 65 9.87 -4.89 -23.27
C ALA A 65 8.52 -4.15 -23.35
N SER A 66 7.41 -4.89 -23.35
CA SER A 66 6.06 -4.31 -23.33
C SER A 66 5.60 -3.88 -21.93
N LEU A 67 6.22 -4.44 -20.87
CA LEU A 67 5.86 -4.16 -19.49
C LEU A 67 6.21 -2.71 -19.13
N LYS A 68 5.20 -1.97 -18.65
CA LYS A 68 5.34 -0.58 -18.21
C LYS A 68 4.57 -0.37 -16.92
N HIS A 69 5.29 -0.20 -15.83
CA HIS A 69 4.71 0.02 -14.52
C HIS A 69 5.65 0.87 -13.66
N HIS A 70 5.11 1.71 -12.77
CA HIS A 70 5.94 2.63 -11.99
C HIS A 70 6.86 1.90 -11.00
N SER A 71 6.45 0.73 -10.50
CA SER A 71 7.25 -0.10 -9.57
C SER A 71 8.19 -1.06 -10.27
N LEU A 72 8.38 -0.92 -11.59
CA LEU A 72 9.24 -1.80 -12.39
C LEU A 72 10.28 -0.95 -13.13
N VAL A 73 11.48 -1.51 -13.30
CA VAL A 73 12.48 -0.96 -14.21
C VAL A 73 12.11 -1.33 -15.64
N THR A 74 11.95 -0.31 -16.47
CA THR A 74 11.54 -0.44 -17.86
C THR A 74 12.68 -1.00 -18.72
N LEU A 75 12.42 -2.12 -19.41
CA LEU A 75 13.28 -2.63 -20.48
C LEU A 75 13.02 -1.81 -21.76
N LEU A 76 14.06 -1.16 -22.28
CA LEU A 76 14.00 -0.25 -23.42
C LEU A 76 14.40 -0.92 -24.74
N ASP A 77 15.39 -1.80 -24.70
CA ASP A 77 15.93 -2.53 -25.86
C ASP A 77 16.67 -3.78 -25.39
N ALA A 78 16.90 -4.72 -26.30
CA ALA A 78 17.66 -5.93 -26.07
C ALA A 78 18.50 -6.27 -27.31
N GLY A 79 19.65 -6.90 -27.08
CA GLY A 79 20.50 -7.29 -28.20
C GLY A 79 21.57 -8.30 -27.85
N VAL A 80 22.30 -8.69 -28.89
CA VAL A 80 23.47 -9.55 -28.79
C VAL A 80 24.68 -8.78 -29.30
N ASP A 81 25.69 -8.66 -28.46
CA ASP A 81 27.03 -8.23 -28.81
C ASP A 81 27.77 -9.41 -29.46
N ARG A 82 28.11 -9.26 -30.74
CA ARG A 82 28.84 -10.25 -31.54
C ARG A 82 30.24 -9.78 -31.91
N THR A 83 30.78 -8.80 -31.17
CA THR A 83 32.15 -8.31 -31.38
C THR A 83 33.19 -9.42 -31.21
N ASP A 84 33.00 -10.28 -30.20
CA ASP A 84 33.66 -11.59 -30.13
C ASP A 84 32.76 -12.64 -30.79
N ARG A 85 33.20 -13.17 -31.95
CA ARG A 85 32.43 -14.17 -32.71
C ARG A 85 32.34 -15.52 -32.00
N GLU A 86 33.30 -15.85 -31.14
CA GLU A 86 33.31 -17.11 -30.40
C GLU A 86 32.52 -17.01 -29.09
N ARG A 87 32.24 -15.79 -28.63
CA ARG A 87 31.58 -15.51 -27.34
C ARG A 87 30.54 -14.38 -27.47
N PRO A 88 29.43 -14.62 -28.18
CA PRO A 88 28.35 -13.64 -28.24
C PRO A 88 27.80 -13.39 -26.83
N ARG A 89 27.53 -12.14 -26.49
CA ARG A 89 26.97 -11.75 -25.18
C ARG A 89 25.64 -11.08 -25.35
N ILE A 90 24.65 -11.51 -24.59
CA ILE A 90 23.38 -10.81 -24.50
C ILE A 90 23.58 -9.52 -23.71
N PHE A 91 22.86 -8.47 -24.10
CA PHE A 91 22.72 -7.30 -23.28
C PHE A 91 21.29 -6.77 -23.29
N PHE A 92 20.88 -6.16 -22.18
CA PHE A 92 19.62 -5.45 -22.03
C PHE A 92 19.86 -4.00 -21.73
N VAL A 93 19.08 -3.15 -22.38
CA VAL A 93 19.07 -1.70 -22.20
C VAL A 93 17.84 -1.36 -21.40
N MET A 94 18.03 -0.74 -20.26
CA MET A 94 16.99 -0.42 -19.28
C MET A 94 17.00 1.08 -19.00
N GLU A 95 15.90 1.59 -18.45
CA GLU A 95 15.93 2.93 -17.87
C GLU A 95 17.03 3.01 -16.80
N LEU A 96 17.76 4.13 -16.80
CA LEU A 96 18.71 4.41 -15.73
C LEU A 96 17.92 4.95 -14.53
N VAL A 97 17.91 4.19 -13.44
CA VAL A 97 17.26 4.61 -12.20
C VAL A 97 18.31 5.23 -11.28
N GLU A 98 18.07 6.47 -10.86
CA GLU A 98 18.89 7.15 -9.87
C GLU A 98 18.39 6.77 -8.47
N GLY A 99 19.26 6.17 -7.65
CA GLY A 99 18.89 5.66 -6.34
C GLY A 99 19.90 4.65 -5.79
N THR A 100 19.58 4.09 -4.62
CA THR A 100 20.32 2.98 -4.03
C THR A 100 19.44 1.73 -3.99
N ASP A 101 20.03 0.54 -3.90
CA ASP A 101 19.27 -0.68 -3.69
C ASP A 101 18.93 -0.90 -2.21
N LEU A 102 17.90 -1.70 -1.95
CA LEU A 102 17.41 -1.99 -0.61
C LEU A 102 18.46 -2.72 0.24
N LYS A 103 19.34 -3.52 -0.38
CA LYS A 103 20.43 -4.17 0.36
C LYS A 103 21.36 -3.14 0.98
N VAL A 104 21.84 -2.18 0.20
CA VAL A 104 22.68 -1.08 0.69
C VAL A 104 21.93 -0.26 1.73
N LYS A 105 20.62 -0.03 1.55
CA LYS A 105 19.80 0.67 2.55
C LYS A 105 19.79 -0.03 3.91
N LEU A 106 19.61 -1.36 3.92
CA LEU A 106 19.57 -2.17 5.14
C LEU A 106 20.95 -2.26 5.84
N GLU A 107 22.05 -2.14 5.10
CA GLU A 107 23.40 -2.07 5.68
C GLU A 107 23.65 -0.75 6.45
N HIS A 108 22.95 0.33 6.10
CA HIS A 108 23.19 1.68 6.64
C HIS A 108 22.14 2.16 7.64
N GLY A 109 21.09 1.39 7.92
CA GLY A 109 20.09 1.76 8.91
C GLY A 109 18.83 0.89 8.88
N THR A 110 17.97 1.12 9.86
CA THR A 110 16.67 0.45 9.96
C THR A 110 15.59 1.21 9.20
N LEU A 111 14.55 0.50 8.79
CA LEU A 111 13.35 1.06 8.17
C LEU A 111 12.21 1.07 9.19
N SER A 112 11.42 2.14 9.19
CA SER A 112 10.17 2.17 9.96
C SER A 112 9.15 1.20 9.37
N ALA A 113 8.23 0.69 10.19
CA ALA A 113 7.15 -0.19 9.73
C ALA A 113 6.35 0.42 8.57
N ARG A 114 6.17 1.76 8.58
CA ARG A 114 5.56 2.50 7.47
C ARG A 114 6.37 2.39 6.18
N GLN A 115 7.68 2.64 6.23
CA GLN A 115 8.54 2.53 5.05
C GLN A 115 8.55 1.11 4.50
N ILE A 116 8.55 0.11 5.38
CA ILE A 116 8.47 -1.31 4.99
C ILE A 116 7.13 -1.59 4.30
N ALA A 117 6.02 -1.05 4.81
CA ALA A 117 4.70 -1.13 4.19
C ALA A 117 4.68 -0.48 2.80
N GLU A 118 5.24 0.73 2.69
CA GLU A 118 5.32 1.49 1.44
C GLU A 118 6.17 0.77 0.37
N ILE A 119 7.31 0.20 0.76
CA ILE A 119 8.13 -0.65 -0.11
C ILE A 119 7.35 -1.90 -0.52
N GLY A 120 6.78 -2.63 0.44
CA GLY A 120 6.01 -3.83 0.15
C GLY A 120 4.87 -3.57 -0.82
N TYR A 121 4.12 -2.48 -0.60
CA TYR A 121 2.99 -2.09 -1.45
C TYR A 121 3.42 -1.79 -2.88
N ASP A 122 4.45 -0.95 -3.07
CA ASP A 122 4.98 -0.64 -4.40
C ASP A 122 5.37 -1.93 -5.14
N LEU A 123 6.07 -2.85 -4.45
CA LEU A 123 6.50 -4.12 -5.03
C LEU A 123 5.31 -5.04 -5.34
N ALA A 124 4.31 -5.10 -4.47
CA ALA A 124 3.11 -5.91 -4.67
C ALA A 124 2.30 -5.44 -5.89
N GLU A 125 2.14 -4.12 -6.11
CA GLU A 125 1.51 -3.57 -7.32
C GLU A 125 2.29 -3.97 -8.58
N GLY A 126 3.62 -3.87 -8.53
CA GLY A 126 4.48 -4.29 -9.65
C GLY A 126 4.39 -5.78 -9.96
N LEU A 127 4.29 -6.62 -8.92
CA LEU A 127 4.14 -8.07 -9.06
C LEU A 127 2.76 -8.45 -9.59
N GLU A 128 1.69 -7.83 -9.08
CA GLU A 128 0.33 -8.01 -9.58
C GLU A 128 0.27 -7.74 -11.09
N TYR A 129 0.84 -6.61 -11.52
CA TYR A 129 0.89 -6.23 -12.92
C TYR A 129 1.57 -7.29 -13.81
N ILE A 130 2.74 -7.80 -13.44
CA ILE A 130 3.44 -8.81 -14.26
C ILE A 130 2.77 -10.19 -14.16
N HIS A 131 2.19 -10.54 -13.02
CA HIS A 131 1.47 -11.80 -12.82
C HIS A 131 0.23 -11.88 -13.70
N HIS A 132 -0.50 -10.78 -13.89
CA HIS A 132 -1.62 -10.70 -14.84
C HIS A 132 -1.20 -10.87 -16.30
N GLN A 133 0.07 -10.61 -16.62
CA GLN A 133 0.67 -10.87 -17.93
C GLN A 133 1.31 -12.28 -18.04
N GLY A 134 1.12 -13.13 -17.02
CA GLY A 134 1.68 -14.49 -16.98
C GLY A 134 3.19 -14.55 -16.71
N VAL A 135 3.79 -13.46 -16.24
CA VAL A 135 5.22 -13.37 -15.96
C VAL A 135 5.46 -13.50 -14.45
N VAL A 136 6.43 -14.32 -14.04
CA VAL A 136 6.86 -14.48 -12.64
C VAL A 136 8.28 -13.93 -12.51
N HIS A 137 8.58 -13.17 -11.45
CA HIS A 137 9.88 -12.52 -11.29
C HIS A 137 10.99 -13.51 -10.92
N ARG A 138 10.76 -14.44 -9.98
CA ARG A 138 11.65 -15.55 -9.58
C ARG A 138 12.97 -15.19 -8.87
N ASP A 139 13.33 -13.92 -8.73
CA ASP A 139 14.60 -13.47 -8.12
C ASP A 139 14.39 -12.21 -7.27
N ILE A 140 13.33 -12.19 -6.46
CA ILE A 140 13.07 -11.07 -5.54
C ILE A 140 14.05 -11.16 -4.37
N LYS A 141 14.84 -10.11 -4.20
CA LYS A 141 15.83 -9.95 -3.12
C LYS A 141 16.18 -8.47 -2.95
N PRO A 142 16.77 -8.04 -1.81
CA PRO A 142 17.05 -6.62 -1.56
C PRO A 142 17.94 -5.96 -2.63
N ALA A 143 18.89 -6.69 -3.20
CA ALA A 143 19.77 -6.17 -4.27
C ALA A 143 19.05 -5.90 -5.61
N ASN A 144 17.84 -6.43 -5.80
CA ASN A 144 17.02 -6.24 -7.01
C ASN A 144 15.87 -5.23 -6.77
N ILE A 145 15.86 -4.56 -5.62
CA ILE A 145 14.86 -3.56 -5.25
C ILE A 145 15.56 -2.20 -5.19
N LEU A 146 15.29 -1.34 -6.17
CA LEU A 146 15.83 0.01 -6.23
C LEU A 146 14.91 0.98 -5.49
N LEU A 147 15.50 1.87 -4.70
CA LEU A 147 14.80 2.92 -3.97
C LEU A 147 15.04 4.25 -4.67
N VAL A 148 13.96 4.85 -5.17
CA VAL A 148 13.97 6.01 -6.08
C VAL A 148 13.38 7.23 -5.40
N ASP A 149 14.12 8.34 -5.43
CA ASP A 149 13.66 9.64 -4.95
C ASP A 149 13.29 10.51 -6.16
N TYR A 150 11.99 10.76 -6.35
CA TYR A 150 11.51 11.53 -7.49
C TYR A 150 11.53 13.04 -7.26
N ASP A 151 11.15 13.50 -6.07
CA ASP A 151 11.03 14.91 -5.72
C ASP A 151 11.17 15.16 -4.22
N VAL A 152 11.62 16.37 -3.86
CA VAL A 152 11.72 16.84 -2.47
C VAL A 152 10.31 16.93 -1.86
N GLY A 153 10.02 16.08 -0.87
CA GLY A 153 8.74 16.03 -0.16
C GLY A 153 7.81 14.89 -0.57
N THR A 154 8.19 14.09 -1.56
CA THR A 154 7.50 12.82 -1.88
C THR A 154 8.17 11.65 -1.17
N ARG A 155 7.41 10.57 -0.90
CA ARG A 155 8.01 9.35 -0.33
C ARG A 155 8.90 8.67 -1.38
N GLN A 156 9.98 8.06 -0.90
CA GLN A 156 10.81 7.17 -1.70
C GLN A 156 9.96 6.01 -2.25
N ARG A 157 10.12 5.69 -3.54
CA ARG A 157 9.39 4.59 -4.20
C ARG A 157 10.30 3.40 -4.43
N ALA A 158 9.73 2.20 -4.36
CA ALA A 158 10.46 0.98 -4.68
C ALA A 158 10.21 0.54 -6.13
N LYS A 159 11.28 0.15 -6.83
CA LYS A 159 11.23 -0.45 -8.17
C LYS A 159 11.92 -1.82 -8.19
N LEU A 160 11.29 -2.81 -8.79
CA LEU A 160 11.93 -4.08 -9.11
C LEU A 160 12.77 -3.97 -10.38
N THR A 161 13.98 -4.49 -10.30
CA THR A 161 14.88 -4.70 -11.44
C THR A 161 15.24 -6.18 -11.55
N ASP A 162 15.98 -6.55 -12.60
CA ASP A 162 16.54 -7.88 -12.73
C ASP A 162 15.47 -8.98 -12.66
N PHE A 163 14.41 -8.82 -13.46
CA PHE A 163 13.42 -9.87 -13.71
C PHE A 163 14.10 -11.22 -14.01
N GLY A 164 13.34 -12.30 -13.88
CA GLY A 164 13.74 -13.69 -14.19
C GLY A 164 14.21 -13.96 -15.63
N ILE A 165 14.68 -12.95 -16.36
CA ILE A 165 15.41 -13.03 -17.64
C ILE A 165 16.68 -13.88 -17.55
N ALA A 166 17.08 -14.28 -16.35
CA ALA A 166 18.09 -15.29 -16.18
C ALA A 166 17.62 -16.71 -16.55
N GLN A 167 16.32 -16.97 -16.65
CA GLN A 167 15.80 -18.29 -17.01
C GLN A 167 15.26 -18.38 -18.43
N VAL A 168 15.11 -17.22 -19.09
CA VAL A 168 15.20 -17.12 -20.53
C VAL A 168 16.45 -17.94 -20.94
N CYS A 169 17.64 -17.58 -20.51
CA CYS A 169 18.83 -18.37 -20.89
C CYS A 169 19.03 -19.72 -20.17
N ASP A 170 18.08 -20.23 -19.35
CA ASP A 170 18.42 -21.24 -18.33
C ASP A 170 17.29 -22.20 -17.89
N THR A 171 16.55 -22.77 -18.84
CA THR A 171 15.46 -23.73 -18.54
C THR A 171 15.92 -25.10 -18.01
N ALA A 172 17.22 -25.33 -17.73
CA ALA A 172 17.74 -26.67 -17.45
C ALA A 172 18.86 -26.80 -16.38
N ARG A 173 19.18 -25.76 -15.60
CA ARG A 173 20.30 -25.87 -14.63
C ARG A 173 19.89 -26.38 -13.23
N PRO A 174 20.73 -27.21 -12.58
CA PRO A 174 20.52 -27.70 -11.23
C PRO A 174 20.61 -26.59 -10.16
N ILE A 175 19.99 -26.83 -9.00
CA ILE A 175 19.89 -25.90 -7.86
C ILE A 175 21.27 -25.36 -7.43
N SER A 176 22.33 -26.15 -7.53
CA SER A 176 23.70 -25.75 -7.16
C SER A 176 24.27 -24.60 -7.99
N GLU A 177 23.76 -24.39 -9.21
CA GLU A 177 24.19 -23.30 -10.10
C GLU A 177 23.17 -22.15 -10.13
N ASN A 178 21.88 -22.44 -9.87
CA ASN A 178 20.83 -21.42 -9.71
C ASN A 178 20.91 -20.70 -8.36
N ALA A 179 21.35 -21.39 -7.30
CA ALA A 179 21.67 -20.81 -6.00
C ALA A 179 23.03 -20.09 -6.07
N THR A 180 23.08 -19.00 -6.83
CA THR A 180 24.18 -18.03 -6.66
C THR A 180 24.18 -17.53 -5.21
N THR A 181 25.36 -17.25 -4.67
CA THR A 181 25.59 -16.91 -3.25
C THR A 181 24.63 -15.84 -2.71
N GLY A 182 24.14 -14.93 -3.56
CA GLY A 182 23.23 -13.85 -3.16
C GLY A 182 21.73 -14.11 -3.28
N THR A 183 21.28 -15.09 -4.07
CA THR A 183 19.84 -15.38 -4.26
C THR A 183 19.34 -16.47 -3.32
N ALA A 184 20.23 -17.41 -2.96
CA ALA A 184 19.88 -18.59 -2.17
C ALA A 184 19.04 -18.30 -0.91
N PRO A 185 19.25 -17.21 -0.14
CA PRO A 185 18.45 -16.94 1.05
C PRO A 185 16.96 -16.67 0.81
N TYR A 186 16.59 -16.21 -0.40
CA TYR A 186 15.24 -15.72 -0.71
C TYR A 186 14.41 -16.67 -1.59
N LEU A 187 15.00 -17.78 -2.05
CA LEU A 187 14.29 -18.76 -2.87
C LEU A 187 13.09 -19.37 -2.12
N SER A 188 11.98 -19.58 -2.83
CA SER A 188 10.83 -20.32 -2.31
C SER A 188 11.08 -21.84 -2.21
N PRO A 189 10.32 -22.59 -1.39
CA PRO A 189 10.42 -24.04 -1.28
C PRO A 189 10.33 -24.75 -2.64
N GLU A 190 9.37 -24.37 -3.48
CA GLU A 190 9.16 -24.94 -4.81
C GLU A 190 10.32 -24.64 -5.78
N GLN A 191 10.99 -23.48 -5.64
CA GLN A 191 12.22 -23.19 -6.38
C GLN A 191 13.37 -24.09 -5.97
N VAL A 192 13.40 -24.50 -4.70
CA VAL A 192 14.42 -25.42 -4.18
C VAL A 192 14.12 -26.86 -4.61
N THR A 193 12.86 -27.28 -4.70
CA THR A 193 12.50 -28.63 -5.16
C THR A 193 12.47 -28.77 -6.69
N GLY A 194 12.48 -27.64 -7.42
CA GLY A 194 12.38 -27.63 -8.88
C GLY A 194 10.96 -27.88 -9.39
N GLU A 195 9.96 -27.58 -8.56
CA GLU A 195 8.54 -27.64 -8.93
C GLU A 195 8.14 -26.48 -9.84
N SER A 196 6.91 -26.54 -10.38
CA SER A 196 6.40 -25.49 -11.25
C SER A 196 6.23 -24.18 -10.48
N LEU A 197 6.87 -23.13 -10.97
CA LEU A 197 6.85 -21.80 -10.33
C LEU A 197 5.63 -21.00 -10.79
N GLY A 198 5.04 -20.27 -9.84
CA GLY A 198 3.91 -19.38 -10.10
C GLY A 198 4.02 -18.09 -9.29
N SER A 199 3.00 -17.25 -9.39
CA SER A 199 2.85 -16.03 -8.57
C SER A 199 3.13 -16.21 -7.07
N PRO A 200 2.71 -17.32 -6.42
CA PRO A 200 3.00 -17.52 -4.99
C PRO A 200 4.49 -17.61 -4.65
N SER A 201 5.37 -17.97 -5.59
CA SER A 201 6.82 -18.01 -5.38
C SER A 201 7.37 -16.63 -5.11
N ASP A 202 6.90 -15.63 -5.85
CA ASP A 202 7.28 -14.22 -5.67
C ASP A 202 6.75 -13.66 -4.33
N VAL A 203 5.55 -14.05 -3.93
CA VAL A 203 4.96 -13.68 -2.62
C VAL A 203 5.84 -14.18 -1.47
N TYR A 204 6.33 -15.42 -1.56
CA TYR A 204 7.24 -15.99 -0.57
C TYR A 204 8.55 -15.21 -0.47
N SER A 205 9.19 -14.96 -1.61
CA SER A 205 10.44 -14.20 -1.64
C SER A 205 10.26 -12.76 -1.13
N LEU A 206 9.16 -12.10 -1.48
CA LEU A 206 8.81 -10.78 -0.93
C LEU A 206 8.60 -10.85 0.59
N GLY A 207 7.95 -11.89 1.10
CA GLY A 207 7.76 -12.10 2.54
C GLY A 207 9.08 -12.19 3.30
N LEU A 208 10.08 -12.88 2.74
CA LEU A 208 11.42 -12.94 3.31
C LEU A 208 12.14 -11.59 3.28
N VAL A 209 12.00 -10.82 2.19
CA VAL A 209 12.55 -9.46 2.10
C VAL A 209 11.94 -8.54 3.15
N LEU A 210 10.62 -8.55 3.30
CA LEU A 210 9.94 -7.70 4.29
C LEU A 210 10.31 -8.10 5.72
N LEU A 211 10.44 -9.41 5.99
CA LEU A 211 10.92 -9.90 7.29
C LEU A 211 12.35 -9.40 7.58
N GLU A 212 13.25 -9.47 6.61
CA GLU A 212 14.61 -8.91 6.76
C GLU A 212 14.59 -7.39 6.98
N CYS A 213 13.66 -6.67 6.36
CA CYS A 213 13.53 -5.23 6.61
C CYS A 213 13.15 -4.92 8.06
N PHE A 214 12.33 -5.77 8.70
CA PHE A 214 11.96 -5.63 10.10
C PHE A 214 13.08 -6.03 11.06
N THR A 215 13.79 -7.11 10.76
CA THR A 215 14.77 -7.72 11.69
C THR A 215 16.20 -7.23 11.47
N GLY A 216 16.50 -6.70 10.29
CA GLY A 216 17.86 -6.49 9.81
C GLY A 216 18.63 -7.81 9.61
N GLN A 217 17.95 -8.96 9.61
CA GLN A 217 18.56 -10.28 9.58
C GLN A 217 17.94 -11.16 8.50
N ILE A 218 18.80 -11.84 7.76
CA ILE A 218 18.41 -12.86 6.79
C ILE A 218 17.77 -14.03 7.56
N ALA A 219 16.54 -14.39 7.18
CA ALA A 219 15.75 -15.42 7.87
C ALA A 219 16.39 -16.83 7.83
N PHE A 220 17.12 -17.14 6.75
CA PHE A 220 17.87 -18.39 6.58
C PHE A 220 19.34 -18.07 6.32
N PRO A 221 20.14 -17.79 7.36
CA PRO A 221 21.55 -17.48 7.20
C PRO A 221 22.39 -18.74 6.96
N GLY A 222 23.63 -18.54 6.51
CA GLY A 222 24.63 -19.60 6.36
C GLY A 222 24.92 -19.96 4.90
N GLU A 223 25.51 -21.14 4.71
CA GLU A 223 25.92 -21.63 3.39
C GLU A 223 24.74 -21.67 2.41
N PRO A 224 24.88 -21.18 1.16
CA PRO A 224 23.77 -21.03 0.21
C PRO A 224 22.91 -22.29 0.04
N VAL A 225 23.53 -23.46 -0.08
CA VAL A 225 22.82 -24.74 -0.24
C VAL A 225 22.07 -25.13 1.04
N LEU A 226 22.67 -24.90 2.22
CA LEU A 226 22.03 -25.22 3.49
C LEU A 226 20.88 -24.27 3.81
N ALA A 227 21.08 -22.98 3.60
CA ALA A 227 20.02 -21.97 3.66
C ALA A 227 18.88 -22.35 2.72
N ALA A 228 19.22 -22.85 1.51
CA ALA A 228 18.23 -23.28 0.55
C ALA A 228 17.39 -24.48 1.03
N LEU A 229 18.04 -25.50 1.58
CA LEU A 229 17.36 -26.71 2.05
C LEU A 229 16.59 -26.50 3.37
N ALA A 230 16.99 -25.54 4.21
CA ALA A 230 16.40 -25.32 5.52
C ALA A 230 14.89 -25.01 5.47
N ARG A 231 14.45 -24.20 4.50
CA ARG A 231 13.04 -23.81 4.35
C ARG A 231 12.10 -24.93 3.93
N LEU A 232 12.63 -26.06 3.47
CA LEU A 232 11.82 -27.26 3.21
C LEU A 232 11.32 -27.90 4.51
N LYS A 233 11.93 -27.57 5.65
CA LYS A 233 11.67 -28.21 6.94
C LYS A 233 11.28 -27.23 8.04
N ILE A 234 11.72 -25.98 7.98
CA ILE A 234 11.59 -25.01 9.06
C ILE A 234 11.00 -23.72 8.50
N ASP A 235 10.00 -23.17 9.18
CA ASP A 235 9.41 -21.86 8.85
C ASP A 235 10.35 -20.74 9.35
N PRO A 236 10.39 -19.58 8.67
CA PRO A 236 11.22 -18.47 9.13
C PRO A 236 10.76 -17.98 10.52
N ALA A 237 11.73 -17.59 11.35
CA ALA A 237 11.44 -17.06 12.68
C ALA A 237 10.91 -15.63 12.58
N ILE A 238 9.63 -15.45 12.89
CA ILE A 238 8.98 -14.13 12.96
C ILE A 238 8.98 -13.66 14.42
N PRO A 239 9.58 -12.48 14.73
CA PRO A 239 9.65 -11.98 16.10
C PRO A 239 8.25 -11.80 16.73
N ALA A 240 8.11 -12.22 17.99
CA ALA A 240 6.83 -12.19 18.70
C ALA A 240 6.38 -10.77 19.08
N ASP A 241 7.31 -9.84 19.14
CA ASP A 241 7.13 -8.42 19.45
C ASP A 241 6.73 -7.57 18.24
N LEU A 242 6.76 -8.13 17.02
CA LEU A 242 6.18 -7.48 15.85
C LEU A 242 4.66 -7.32 16.01
N ASP A 243 4.13 -6.26 15.39
CA ASP A 243 2.69 -6.02 15.32
C ASP A 243 1.93 -7.29 14.88
N PRO A 244 0.83 -7.66 15.54
CA PRO A 244 0.07 -8.87 15.21
C PRO A 244 -0.31 -8.97 13.73
N THR A 245 -0.63 -7.84 13.09
CA THR A 245 -0.99 -7.79 11.66
C THR A 245 0.19 -8.21 10.80
N TRP A 246 1.38 -7.65 11.08
CA TRP A 246 2.61 -8.01 10.38
C TRP A 246 3.02 -9.45 10.62
N ARG A 247 2.85 -9.96 11.85
CA ARG A 247 3.15 -11.36 12.15
C ARG A 247 2.26 -12.31 11.35
N THR A 248 0.96 -12.05 11.30
CA THR A 248 0.02 -12.85 10.52
C THR A 248 0.32 -12.77 9.02
N LEU A 249 0.57 -11.56 8.49
CA LEU A 249 0.87 -11.37 7.08
C LEU A 249 2.16 -12.06 6.66
N LEU A 250 3.26 -11.84 7.39
CA LEU A 250 4.55 -12.45 7.09
C LEU A 250 4.46 -13.98 7.18
N ALA A 251 3.77 -14.52 8.19
CA ALA A 251 3.56 -15.97 8.32
C ALA A 251 2.81 -16.55 7.12
N ALA A 252 1.76 -15.88 6.65
CA ALA A 252 1.01 -16.31 5.48
C ALA A 252 1.84 -16.21 4.19
N MET A 253 2.57 -15.10 3.98
CA MET A 253 3.44 -14.92 2.82
C MET A 253 4.53 -16.00 2.74
N THR A 254 5.12 -16.36 3.88
CA THR A 254 6.21 -17.34 3.96
C THR A 254 5.73 -18.77 4.25
N ALA A 255 4.46 -19.09 4.00
CA ALA A 255 3.96 -20.45 4.14
C ALA A 255 4.70 -21.40 3.17
N ARG A 256 5.07 -22.59 3.64
CA ARG A 256 5.79 -23.57 2.80
C ARG A 256 4.99 -23.99 1.57
N ASN A 257 3.71 -24.30 1.76
CA ASN A 257 2.80 -24.64 0.67
C ASN A 257 2.40 -23.37 -0.09
N PRO A 258 2.59 -23.32 -1.42
CA PRO A 258 2.18 -22.19 -2.27
C PRO A 258 0.71 -21.80 -2.12
N ASP A 259 -0.19 -22.77 -1.92
CA ASP A 259 -1.64 -22.53 -1.86
C ASP A 259 -2.11 -21.87 -0.55
N ASP A 260 -1.27 -21.93 0.49
CA ASP A 260 -1.56 -21.30 1.79
C ASP A 260 -1.14 -19.82 1.84
N ARG A 261 -0.53 -19.32 0.74
CA ARG A 261 -0.05 -17.94 0.63
C ARG A 261 -1.18 -17.03 0.13
N PRO A 262 -1.21 -15.75 0.54
CA PRO A 262 -2.20 -14.82 0.04
C PRO A 262 -2.03 -14.64 -1.47
N ARG A 263 -3.14 -14.40 -2.16
CA ARG A 263 -3.08 -13.96 -3.55
C ARG A 263 -2.44 -12.57 -3.61
N ILE A 264 -1.86 -12.24 -4.76
CA ILE A 264 -1.18 -10.96 -4.93
C ILE A 264 -2.14 -9.78 -4.76
N GLU A 265 -3.40 -9.93 -5.17
CA GLU A 265 -4.44 -8.89 -5.02
C GLU A 265 -4.78 -8.64 -3.54
N ASP A 266 -4.90 -9.71 -2.75
CA ASP A 266 -5.14 -9.62 -1.30
C ASP A 266 -3.94 -9.00 -0.58
N LEU A 267 -2.72 -9.30 -1.06
CA LEU A 267 -1.48 -8.74 -0.52
C LEU A 267 -1.39 -7.23 -0.74
N VAL A 268 -1.75 -6.74 -1.93
CA VAL A 268 -1.81 -5.29 -2.24
C VAL A 268 -2.74 -4.57 -1.25
N ILE A 269 -3.93 -5.13 -1.01
CA ILE A 269 -4.91 -4.59 -0.05
C ILE A 269 -4.33 -4.58 1.37
N ALA A 270 -3.74 -5.70 1.82
CA ALA A 270 -3.18 -5.82 3.16
C ALA A 270 -2.04 -4.83 3.42
N LEU A 271 -1.13 -4.65 2.45
CA LEU A 271 -0.02 -3.72 2.56
C LEU A 271 -0.48 -2.27 2.52
N HIS A 272 -1.49 -1.94 1.72
CA HIS A 272 -2.11 -0.62 1.74
C HIS A 272 -2.73 -0.31 3.10
N GLN A 273 -3.46 -1.26 3.68
CA GLN A 273 -4.02 -1.12 5.03
C GLN A 273 -2.93 -0.92 6.08
N ALA A 274 -1.80 -1.61 5.95
CA ALA A 274 -0.64 -1.39 6.83
C ALA A 274 -0.09 0.03 6.71
N ILE A 275 0.04 0.60 5.50
CA ILE A 275 0.46 2.01 5.32
C ILE A 275 -0.50 2.97 6.03
N VAL A 276 -1.82 2.75 5.88
CA VAL A 276 -2.84 3.58 6.53
C VAL A 276 -2.73 3.48 8.05
N ALA A 277 -2.59 2.27 8.59
CA ALA A 277 -2.42 2.02 10.01
C ALA A 277 -1.18 2.73 10.59
N GLU A 278 -0.03 2.63 9.90
CA GLU A 278 1.21 3.27 10.33
C GLU A 278 1.19 4.80 10.15
N THR A 279 0.47 5.31 9.15
CA THR A 279 0.26 6.75 8.97
C THR A 279 -0.56 7.34 10.12
N GLY A 280 -1.54 6.58 10.63
CA GLY A 280 -2.27 6.90 11.86
C GLY A 280 -1.36 6.93 13.09
N ARG A 281 -0.40 5.99 13.21
CA ARG A 281 0.57 5.95 14.32
C ARG A 281 1.67 7.02 14.25
N HIS A 282 2.04 7.51 13.07
CA HIS A 282 3.03 8.58 12.95
C HIS A 282 2.45 9.98 13.18
N LYS A 283 1.17 10.20 12.83
CA LYS A 283 0.46 11.43 13.22
C LYS A 283 0.21 11.52 14.73
N SER A 284 0.24 10.39 15.44
CA SER A 284 0.17 10.34 16.90
C SER A 284 1.50 10.52 17.64
N SER A 285 2.63 10.58 16.93
CA SER A 285 3.96 10.75 17.53
C SER A 285 4.24 12.19 18.03
N GLY A 286 3.40 13.16 17.68
CA GLY A 286 3.50 14.55 18.15
C GLY A 286 2.44 14.96 19.18
N THR A 287 1.47 14.09 19.46
CA THR A 287 0.41 14.32 20.45
C THR A 287 -0.11 12.94 20.79
N ALA A 288 0.06 12.51 22.04
CA ALA A 288 -0.36 11.18 22.49
C ALA A 288 -1.79 10.86 22.00
N VAL A 289 -1.91 10.04 20.94
CA VAL A 289 -3.21 9.52 20.51
C VAL A 289 -3.51 8.35 21.41
N VAL A 290 -4.45 8.61 22.32
CA VAL A 290 -5.24 7.58 22.97
C VAL A 290 -5.84 6.72 21.85
N ALA A 291 -5.49 5.43 21.82
CA ALA A 291 -6.14 4.47 20.95
C ALA A 291 -7.66 4.66 21.06
N ILE A 292 -8.35 4.83 19.93
CA ILE A 292 -9.81 4.94 19.93
C ILE A 292 -10.33 3.61 20.46
N ASP A 293 -10.78 3.62 21.72
CA ASP A 293 -11.50 2.52 22.33
C ASP A 293 -12.84 2.41 21.59
N GLU A 294 -12.84 1.59 20.53
CA GLU A 294 -13.99 1.41 19.64
C GLU A 294 -15.19 0.85 20.40
N ASP A 295 -14.97 0.02 21.41
CA ASP A 295 -16.02 -0.48 22.28
C ASP A 295 -16.64 0.65 23.10
N ALA A 296 -15.82 1.57 23.64
CA ALA A 296 -16.32 2.74 24.34
C ALA A 296 -17.00 3.76 23.40
N ARG A 297 -16.48 3.95 22.18
CA ARG A 297 -17.13 4.77 21.15
C ARG A 297 -18.50 4.22 20.77
N LEU A 298 -18.62 2.90 20.57
CA LEU A 298 -19.90 2.26 20.27
C LEU A 298 -20.87 2.33 21.46
N LYS A 299 -20.38 2.25 22.70
CA LYS A 299 -21.21 2.55 23.89
C LYS A 299 -21.69 4.00 23.88
N ALA A 300 -20.85 4.95 23.48
CA ALA A 300 -21.27 6.34 23.31
C ALA A 300 -22.33 6.48 22.20
N VAL A 301 -22.17 5.85 21.03
CA VAL A 301 -23.19 5.84 19.96
C VAL A 301 -24.53 5.31 20.47
N ARG A 302 -24.53 4.17 21.17
CA ARG A 302 -25.73 3.57 21.76
C ARG A 302 -26.39 4.48 22.79
N ARG A 303 -25.61 5.22 23.59
CA ARG A 303 -26.11 6.16 24.61
C ARG A 303 -26.99 7.25 24.00
N TYR A 304 -26.69 7.73 22.80
CA TYR A 304 -27.49 8.79 22.16
C TYR A 304 -28.75 8.28 21.44
N GLN A 305 -28.88 6.96 21.21
CA GLN A 305 -30.02 6.31 20.53
C GLN A 305 -30.36 6.96 19.19
N LEU A 306 -29.38 7.10 18.30
CA LEU A 306 -29.56 7.79 17.01
C LEU A 306 -29.92 6.86 15.86
N LEU A 307 -29.53 5.59 15.97
CA LEU A 307 -29.72 4.58 14.94
C LEU A 307 -31.21 4.23 14.80
N ASP A 308 -31.64 3.99 13.57
CA ASP A 308 -33.01 3.58 13.22
C ASP A 308 -34.12 4.51 13.73
N THR A 309 -33.79 5.79 13.97
CA THR A 309 -34.78 6.80 14.40
C THR A 309 -35.43 7.50 13.21
N PRO A 310 -36.71 7.92 13.32
CA PRO A 310 -37.40 8.62 12.23
C PRO A 310 -36.72 9.96 11.88
N PRO A 311 -37.02 10.51 10.68
CA PRO A 311 -36.54 11.81 10.25
C PRO A 311 -36.88 12.92 11.24
N ASP A 312 -36.04 13.95 11.28
CA ASP A 312 -36.08 14.97 12.30
C ASP A 312 -35.89 16.35 11.69
N GLY A 313 -36.94 17.16 11.74
CA GLY A 313 -36.94 18.48 11.12
C GLY A 313 -35.86 19.44 11.65
N THR A 314 -35.26 19.19 12.81
CA THR A 314 -34.13 19.98 13.31
C THR A 314 -32.82 19.61 12.59
N PHE A 315 -32.49 18.33 12.48
CA PHE A 315 -31.28 17.91 11.75
C PHE A 315 -31.42 18.15 10.24
N ASP A 316 -32.64 18.03 9.68
CA ASP A 316 -32.92 18.30 8.27
C ASP A 316 -32.72 19.77 7.89
N ARG A 317 -33.00 20.70 8.83
CA ARG A 317 -32.69 22.12 8.64
C ARG A 317 -31.18 22.37 8.63
N ILE A 318 -30.42 21.65 9.45
CA ILE A 318 -28.96 21.77 9.52
C ILE A 318 -28.32 21.25 8.23
N THR A 319 -28.68 20.06 7.76
CA THR A 319 -28.15 19.51 6.50
C THR A 319 -28.52 20.39 5.30
N ALA A 320 -29.77 20.86 5.22
CA ALA A 320 -30.18 21.80 4.17
C ALA A 320 -29.42 23.14 4.24
N MET A 321 -29.07 23.63 5.43
CA MET A 321 -28.27 24.84 5.59
C MET A 321 -26.81 24.61 5.17
N ALA A 322 -26.21 23.50 5.59
CA ALA A 322 -24.86 23.12 5.18
C ALA A 322 -24.73 23.03 3.66
N ALA A 323 -25.66 22.35 2.99
CA ALA A 323 -25.69 22.23 1.53
C ALA A 323 -25.77 23.60 0.82
N ARG A 324 -26.63 24.51 1.32
CA ARG A 324 -26.77 25.87 0.75
C ARG A 324 -25.55 26.73 0.96
N VAL A 325 -25.00 26.77 2.18
CA VAL A 325 -23.82 27.58 2.52
C VAL A 325 -22.63 27.15 1.66
N PHE A 326 -22.40 25.84 1.56
CA PHE A 326 -21.32 25.29 0.76
C PHE A 326 -21.63 25.24 -0.74
N SER A 327 -22.85 25.62 -1.16
CA SER A 327 -23.30 25.53 -2.56
C SER A 327 -23.03 24.15 -3.19
N VAL A 328 -23.33 23.09 -2.43
CA VAL A 328 -23.10 21.70 -2.80
C VAL A 328 -24.40 20.90 -2.77
N PRO A 329 -24.55 19.89 -3.62
CA PRO A 329 -25.80 19.15 -3.76
C PRO A 329 -26.14 18.28 -2.55
N ILE A 330 -25.13 17.82 -1.80
CA ILE A 330 -25.32 16.80 -0.75
C ILE A 330 -24.77 17.29 0.58
N ALA A 331 -25.54 17.08 1.66
CA ALA A 331 -25.10 17.24 3.04
C ALA A 331 -25.69 16.14 3.92
N ILE A 332 -24.93 15.61 4.86
CA ILE A 332 -25.30 14.44 5.66
C ILE A 332 -24.86 14.63 7.11
N VAL A 333 -25.76 14.33 8.05
CA VAL A 333 -25.42 14.02 9.45
C VAL A 333 -25.38 12.50 9.55
N SER A 334 -24.18 11.94 9.61
CA SER A 334 -23.96 10.50 9.69
C SER A 334 -23.53 10.07 11.09
N VAL A 335 -23.83 8.82 11.43
CA VAL A 335 -23.44 8.12 12.65
C VAL A 335 -22.82 6.80 12.25
N VAL A 336 -21.62 6.50 12.76
CA VAL A 336 -20.87 5.29 12.40
C VAL A 336 -21.14 4.20 13.44
N ASP A 337 -21.87 3.16 13.03
CA ASP A 337 -22.17 1.96 13.82
C ASP A 337 -21.13 0.86 13.53
N HIS A 338 -21.34 -0.33 14.10
CA HIS A 338 -20.43 -1.47 14.00
C HIS A 338 -20.34 -2.10 12.60
N ASP A 339 -21.41 -2.07 11.81
CA ASP A 339 -21.51 -2.71 10.49
C ASP A 339 -21.97 -1.74 9.37
N ARG A 340 -22.51 -0.57 9.74
CA ARG A 340 -23.04 0.43 8.81
C ARG A 340 -22.75 1.87 9.22
N ILE A 341 -22.94 2.78 8.27
CA ILE A 341 -23.02 4.23 8.52
C ILE A 341 -24.48 4.64 8.34
N TRP A 342 -25.11 5.06 9.44
CA TRP A 342 -26.49 5.51 9.48
C TRP A 342 -26.58 7.00 9.20
N PHE A 343 -27.47 7.42 8.30
CA PHE A 343 -27.70 8.85 8.03
C PHE A 343 -28.86 9.34 8.88
N LYS A 344 -28.53 10.03 9.97
CA LYS A 344 -29.54 10.60 10.87
C LYS A 344 -30.34 11.71 10.18
N SER A 345 -29.70 12.44 9.27
CA SER A 345 -30.34 13.39 8.36
C SER A 345 -29.49 13.50 7.10
N HIS A 346 -30.13 13.81 5.98
CA HIS A 346 -29.48 14.01 4.70
C HIS A 346 -30.24 15.02 3.84
N HIS A 347 -29.53 15.63 2.91
CA HIS A 347 -30.06 16.54 1.91
C HIS A 347 -29.52 16.15 0.54
N GLY A 348 -30.38 16.13 -0.48
CA GLY A 348 -29.99 15.87 -1.87
C GLY A 348 -29.64 14.42 -2.20
N ILE A 349 -29.99 13.46 -1.34
CA ILE A 349 -29.79 12.02 -1.56
C ILE A 349 -30.98 11.24 -0.99
N GLU A 350 -31.36 10.11 -1.59
CA GLU A 350 -32.46 9.25 -1.13
C GLU A 350 -31.94 7.95 -0.49
N LEU A 351 -30.88 8.06 0.31
CA LEU A 351 -30.30 6.94 1.05
C LEU A 351 -30.34 7.24 2.53
N ASN A 352 -30.65 6.23 3.36
CA ASN A 352 -30.68 6.38 4.81
C ASN A 352 -29.49 5.70 5.50
N GLN A 353 -28.75 4.84 4.81
CA GLN A 353 -27.56 4.18 5.31
C GLN A 353 -26.67 3.66 4.18
N ILE A 354 -25.41 3.40 4.51
CA ILE A 354 -24.42 2.72 3.64
C ILE A 354 -23.59 1.73 4.47
N ASP A 355 -22.89 0.82 3.81
CA ASP A 355 -21.96 -0.10 4.49
C ASP A 355 -20.81 0.64 5.18
N ARG A 356 -20.28 0.05 6.25
CA ARG A 356 -19.16 0.61 7.03
C ARG A 356 -17.79 0.57 6.33
N ASN A 357 -17.71 0.01 5.12
CA ASN A 357 -16.47 -0.07 4.34
C ASN A 357 -15.70 1.26 4.36
N PRO A 358 -14.34 1.24 4.37
CA PRO A 358 -13.53 2.45 4.47
C PRO A 358 -13.97 3.50 3.44
N GLY A 359 -14.44 4.65 3.92
CA GLY A 359 -15.03 5.68 3.09
C GLY A 359 -15.08 7.01 3.84
N LEU A 360 -15.61 8.05 3.19
CA LEU A 360 -15.43 9.45 3.62
C LEU A 360 -15.89 9.71 5.08
N CYS A 361 -17.04 9.18 5.49
CA CYS A 361 -17.53 9.35 6.87
C CYS A 361 -16.80 8.45 7.89
N ALA A 362 -16.44 7.22 7.51
CA ALA A 362 -15.75 6.28 8.40
C ALA A 362 -14.31 6.72 8.71
N SER A 363 -13.62 7.35 7.76
CA SER A 363 -12.26 7.85 7.98
C SER A 363 -12.23 9.19 8.72
N ALA A 364 -13.26 10.02 8.57
CA ALA A 364 -13.35 11.30 9.27
C ALA A 364 -13.47 11.17 10.79
N ILE A 365 -14.09 10.11 11.31
CA ILE A 365 -14.23 9.90 12.75
C ILE A 365 -12.94 9.44 13.45
N LEU A 366 -11.90 9.08 12.69
CA LEU A 366 -10.62 8.62 13.22
C LEU A 366 -9.75 9.76 13.75
N ASP A 367 -10.08 11.00 13.40
CA ASP A 367 -9.38 12.22 13.82
C ASP A 367 -10.35 13.17 14.55
N ASN A 368 -9.80 14.05 15.40
CA ASN A 368 -10.59 15.08 16.11
C ASN A 368 -10.67 16.41 15.35
N VAL A 369 -10.14 16.46 14.13
CA VAL A 369 -10.09 17.67 13.30
C VAL A 369 -10.98 17.51 12.09
N PRO A 370 -11.54 18.62 11.55
CA PRO A 370 -12.23 18.57 10.27
C PRO A 370 -11.38 17.92 9.19
N TRP A 371 -11.98 17.03 8.41
CA TRP A 371 -11.35 16.43 7.24
C TRP A 371 -11.88 17.07 5.97
N PHE A 372 -10.96 17.58 5.16
CA PHE A 372 -11.23 18.27 3.91
C PHE A 372 -10.52 17.63 2.73
N VAL A 373 -11.22 17.58 1.59
CA VAL A 373 -10.76 17.03 0.32
C VAL A 373 -11.24 17.93 -0.82
N GLU A 374 -10.32 18.72 -1.37
CA GLU A 374 -10.61 19.62 -2.51
C GLU A 374 -10.92 18.87 -3.79
N ASP A 375 -10.18 17.77 -4.03
CA ASP A 375 -10.36 16.88 -5.16
C ASP A 375 -10.19 15.42 -4.73
N ALA A 376 -11.31 14.72 -4.60
CA ALA A 376 -11.36 13.34 -4.13
C ALA A 376 -10.67 12.35 -5.08
N ARG A 377 -10.41 12.73 -6.33
CA ARG A 377 -9.69 11.90 -7.31
C ARG A 377 -8.19 11.83 -7.03
N PHE A 378 -7.67 12.77 -6.24
CA PHE A 378 -6.26 12.85 -5.89
C PHE A 378 -6.02 12.67 -4.39
N ASP A 379 -7.07 12.56 -3.57
CA ASP A 379 -6.95 12.23 -2.15
C ASP A 379 -6.96 10.71 -1.93
N PRO A 380 -5.85 10.12 -1.42
CA PRO A 380 -5.72 8.68 -1.24
C PRO A 380 -6.77 8.04 -0.32
N ARG A 381 -7.36 8.80 0.62
CA ARG A 381 -8.41 8.31 1.54
C ARG A 381 -9.80 8.35 0.91
N ALA A 382 -9.98 9.09 -0.18
CA ALA A 382 -11.23 9.19 -0.92
C ALA A 382 -11.30 8.19 -2.09
N LEU A 383 -10.16 7.80 -2.66
CA LEU A 383 -10.06 6.82 -3.77
C LEU A 383 -10.58 5.42 -3.41
N SER A 384 -10.58 5.04 -2.13
CA SER A 384 -11.17 3.79 -1.64
C SER A 384 -12.70 3.77 -1.63
N ASN A 385 -13.35 4.93 -1.83
CA ASN A 385 -14.80 5.04 -1.83
C ASN A 385 -15.37 4.70 -3.22
N PRO A 386 -16.27 3.68 -3.34
CA PRO A 386 -16.90 3.32 -4.62
C PRO A 386 -17.66 4.47 -5.30
N LEU A 387 -18.11 5.46 -4.52
CA LEU A 387 -18.78 6.67 -5.02
C LEU A 387 -17.83 7.72 -5.60
N VAL A 388 -16.50 7.56 -5.42
CA VAL A 388 -15.45 8.44 -5.96
C VAL A 388 -14.79 7.79 -7.19
N ALA A 389 -14.63 6.46 -7.19
CA ALA A 389 -13.94 5.71 -8.23
C ALA A 389 -14.67 5.65 -9.59
N ASN A 390 -15.99 5.89 -9.63
CA ASN A 390 -16.75 5.93 -10.88
C ASN A 390 -16.71 7.35 -11.48
N GLY A 391 -16.46 7.48 -12.79
CA GLY A 391 -16.15 8.76 -13.49
C GLY A 391 -17.19 9.90 -13.44
N SER A 392 -18.30 9.73 -12.72
CA SER A 392 -19.33 10.74 -12.41
C SER A 392 -19.62 10.84 -10.89
N GLY A 393 -18.66 10.42 -10.06
CA GLY A 393 -18.74 10.31 -8.61
C GLY A 393 -18.48 11.59 -7.82
N ILE A 394 -18.46 11.48 -6.49
CA ILE A 394 -18.13 12.57 -5.57
C ILE A 394 -16.68 13.01 -5.80
N GLN A 395 -16.46 14.31 -5.99
CA GLN A 395 -15.14 14.91 -6.22
C GLN A 395 -14.74 15.90 -5.13
N PHE A 396 -15.67 16.27 -4.25
CA PHE A 396 -15.44 17.20 -3.15
C PHE A 396 -16.02 16.63 -1.86
N TYR A 397 -15.28 16.76 -0.77
CA TYR A 397 -15.74 16.36 0.57
C TYR A 397 -15.21 17.30 1.65
N ALA A 398 -16.09 17.74 2.53
CA ALA A 398 -15.72 18.37 3.80
C ALA A 398 -16.55 17.74 4.93
N GLY A 399 -15.91 17.28 5.99
CA GLY A 399 -16.58 16.63 7.11
C GLY A 399 -16.00 17.05 8.46
N VAL A 400 -16.88 17.37 9.41
CA VAL A 400 -16.52 17.69 10.79
C VAL A 400 -16.98 16.54 11.70
N PRO A 401 -16.10 15.98 12.55
CA PRO A 401 -16.46 14.96 13.52
C PRO A 401 -17.51 15.44 14.53
N LEU A 402 -18.54 14.62 14.76
CA LEU A 402 -19.55 14.83 15.80
C LEU A 402 -19.05 14.28 17.13
N ARG A 403 -18.32 15.12 17.87
CA ARG A 403 -17.61 14.73 19.09
C ARG A 403 -18.43 14.97 20.35
N THR A 404 -18.54 13.95 21.19
CA THR A 404 -19.19 14.03 22.49
C THR A 404 -18.33 14.78 23.52
N SER A 405 -18.96 15.23 24.61
CA SER A 405 -18.29 15.88 25.73
C SER A 405 -17.24 15.00 26.43
N ASP A 406 -17.44 13.69 26.43
CA ASP A 406 -16.48 12.67 26.89
C ASP A 406 -15.48 12.22 25.81
N GLY A 407 -15.47 12.90 24.66
CA GLY A 407 -14.38 12.83 23.69
C GLY A 407 -14.50 11.78 22.59
N TYR A 408 -15.66 11.13 22.43
CA TYR A 408 -15.90 10.11 21.40
C TYR A 408 -16.53 10.70 20.14
N ASN A 409 -16.06 10.28 18.97
CA ASN A 409 -16.65 10.66 17.68
C ASN A 409 -17.79 9.72 17.30
N LEU A 410 -19.01 10.25 17.26
CA LEU A 410 -20.21 9.45 16.92
C LEU A 410 -20.33 9.22 15.41
N GLY A 411 -19.85 10.18 14.61
CA GLY A 411 -20.06 10.26 13.18
C GLY A 411 -19.62 11.62 12.65
N THR A 412 -20.21 12.10 11.57
CA THR A 412 -19.82 13.39 10.96
C THR A 412 -21.00 14.21 10.49
N LEU A 413 -20.86 15.54 10.56
CA LEU A 413 -21.57 16.43 9.65
C LEU A 413 -20.68 16.64 8.44
N CYS A 414 -21.14 16.23 7.25
CA CYS A 414 -20.36 16.36 6.03
C CYS A 414 -21.16 16.92 4.86
N VAL A 415 -20.43 17.49 3.90
CA VAL A 415 -20.94 18.04 2.66
C VAL A 415 -20.16 17.50 1.48
N LEU A 416 -20.85 17.20 0.38
CA LEU A 416 -20.28 16.48 -0.76
C LEU A 416 -20.69 17.12 -2.08
N GLY A 417 -19.75 17.18 -3.02
CA GLY A 417 -19.94 17.78 -4.34
C GLY A 417 -19.39 16.92 -5.46
N PHE A 418 -19.93 17.12 -6.67
CA PHE A 418 -19.51 16.41 -7.89
C PHE A 418 -18.41 17.15 -8.68
N GLN A 419 -17.95 18.28 -8.18
CA GLN A 419 -16.86 19.06 -8.78
C GLN A 419 -15.83 19.42 -7.70
N PRO A 420 -14.53 19.44 -8.04
CA PRO A 420 -13.50 19.86 -7.10
C PRO A 420 -13.67 21.31 -6.71
N ARG A 421 -13.34 21.63 -5.45
CA ARG A 421 -13.51 22.99 -4.92
C ARG A 421 -12.64 23.23 -3.69
N ALA A 422 -12.03 24.40 -3.60
CA ALA A 422 -11.39 24.91 -2.39
C ALA A 422 -12.44 25.45 -1.38
N VAL A 423 -12.15 25.30 -0.08
CA VAL A 423 -12.99 25.80 1.02
C VAL A 423 -12.31 26.95 1.72
N ALA A 424 -13.04 28.06 1.91
CA ALA A 424 -12.54 29.18 2.68
C ALA A 424 -12.56 28.88 4.19
N GLU A 425 -11.65 29.47 4.96
CA GLU A 425 -11.62 29.31 6.43
C GLU A 425 -12.95 29.70 7.11
N SER A 426 -13.66 30.69 6.57
CA SER A 426 -14.98 31.11 7.06
C SER A 426 -16.08 30.09 6.80
N GLU A 427 -16.02 29.35 5.70
CA GLU A 427 -16.93 28.25 5.41
C GLU A 427 -16.64 27.07 6.35
N LEU A 428 -15.36 26.79 6.62
CA LEU A 428 -14.96 25.76 7.58
C LEU A 428 -15.48 26.05 8.98
N ALA A 429 -15.25 27.28 9.48
CA ALA A 429 -15.78 27.71 10.78
C ALA A 429 -17.31 27.56 10.83
N THR A 430 -18.00 27.87 9.74
CA THR A 430 -19.45 27.67 9.64
C THR A 430 -19.84 26.19 9.76
N LEU A 431 -19.10 25.27 9.13
CA LEU A 431 -19.38 23.83 9.22
C LEU A 431 -19.13 23.28 10.63
N GLU A 432 -18.11 23.79 11.32
CA GLU A 432 -17.83 23.48 12.72
C GLU A 432 -18.96 23.97 13.64
N ASP A 433 -19.45 25.20 13.44
CA ASP A 433 -20.59 25.75 14.18
C ASP A 433 -21.86 24.91 13.96
N LEU A 434 -22.12 24.47 12.72
CA LEU A 434 -23.24 23.59 12.41
C LEU A 434 -23.10 22.22 13.10
N ALA A 435 -21.89 21.64 13.13
CA ALA A 435 -21.62 20.40 13.83
C ALA A 435 -21.81 20.55 15.36
N ALA A 436 -21.41 21.70 15.92
CA ALA A 436 -21.64 22.03 17.32
C ALA A 436 -23.14 22.17 17.64
N LEU A 437 -23.95 22.70 16.73
CA LEU A 437 -25.42 22.73 16.86
C LEU A 437 -26.02 21.33 16.87
N VAL A 438 -25.54 20.43 15.99
CA VAL A 438 -25.95 19.01 16.01
C VAL A 438 -25.64 18.40 17.37
N MET A 439 -24.41 18.56 17.88
CA MET A 439 -24.01 18.00 19.17
C MET A 439 -24.80 18.62 20.34
N SER A 440 -25.09 19.91 20.30
CA SER A 440 -25.89 20.59 21.33
C SER A 440 -27.31 20.02 21.41
N GLU A 441 -27.94 19.77 20.27
CA GLU A 441 -29.27 19.13 20.20
C GLU A 441 -29.22 17.69 20.73
N LEU A 442 -28.18 16.92 20.39
CA LEU A 442 -27.98 15.56 20.88
C LEU A 442 -27.80 15.50 22.40
N GLU A 443 -27.00 16.42 22.94
CA GLU A 443 -26.73 16.54 24.37
C GLU A 443 -28.00 16.96 25.14
N LEU A 444 -28.79 17.89 24.59
CA LEU A 444 -30.06 18.31 25.17
C LEU A 444 -31.05 17.13 25.28
N ARG A 445 -31.16 16.32 24.22
CA ARG A 445 -32.01 15.11 24.22
C ARG A 445 -31.53 14.05 25.20
N LEU A 446 -30.22 13.86 25.31
CA LEU A 446 -29.64 12.95 26.30
C LEU A 446 -30.01 13.39 27.72
N ARG A 447 -29.85 14.68 28.05
CA ARG A 447 -30.20 15.24 29.36
C ARG A 447 -31.69 15.14 29.67
N SER A 448 -32.55 15.45 28.70
CA SER A 448 -34.01 15.34 28.87
C SER A 448 -34.42 13.90 29.21
N ARG A 449 -33.82 12.88 28.55
CA ARG A 449 -34.10 11.47 28.85
C ARG A 449 -33.58 11.04 30.22
N ILE A 450 -32.37 11.46 30.60
CA ILE A 450 -31.79 11.14 31.92
C ILE A 450 -32.63 11.77 33.03
N GLY A 451 -33.12 13.00 32.84
CA GLY A 451 -34.00 13.68 33.79
C GLY A 451 -35.33 12.95 33.99
N ILE A 452 -36.01 12.56 32.90
CA ILE A 452 -37.28 11.82 32.95
C ILE A 452 -37.13 10.45 33.63
N GLY A 453 -36.03 9.73 33.34
CA GLY A 453 -35.77 8.41 33.96
C GLY A 453 -35.37 8.47 35.44
N HIS A 454 -34.91 9.62 35.93
CA HIS A 454 -34.69 9.85 37.36
C HIS A 454 -36.01 10.11 38.09
N ASP A 455 -36.90 10.92 37.50
CA ASP A 455 -38.22 11.22 38.07
C ASP A 455 -39.12 9.97 38.12
N GLU A 456 -39.11 9.11 37.09
CA GLU A 456 -39.87 7.84 37.09
C GLU A 456 -39.35 6.84 38.14
N ASN A 457 -38.03 6.78 38.36
CA ASN A 457 -37.43 5.92 39.40
C ASN A 457 -37.68 6.45 40.82
N GLU A 458 -37.74 7.77 41.00
CA GLU A 458 -38.12 8.37 42.28
C GLU A 458 -39.62 8.20 42.56
N GLU A 459 -40.50 8.30 41.57
CA GLU A 459 -41.93 8.00 41.73
C GLU A 459 -42.20 6.52 42.04
N VAL A 460 -41.47 5.59 41.42
CA VAL A 460 -41.58 4.14 41.73
C VAL A 460 -41.08 3.86 43.14
N ARG A 461 -39.92 4.43 43.55
CA ARG A 461 -39.42 4.30 44.92
C ARG A 461 -40.32 4.95 45.96
N ALA A 462 -40.97 6.07 45.63
CA ALA A 462 -41.93 6.74 46.50
C ALA A 462 -43.23 5.94 46.65
N ARG A 463 -43.68 5.21 45.62
CA ARG A 463 -44.82 4.29 45.70
C ARG A 463 -44.50 3.01 46.48
N GLU A 464 -43.26 2.52 46.44
CA GLU A 464 -42.81 1.37 47.23
C GLU A 464 -42.54 1.69 48.71
N HIS A 465 -42.37 2.97 49.07
CA HIS A 465 -42.13 3.44 50.45
C HIS A 465 -43.33 4.19 51.07
N ALA A 466 -44.50 4.18 50.44
CA ALA A 466 -45.71 4.70 51.05
C ALA A 466 -46.17 3.75 52.17
N PRO A 467 -46.24 4.18 53.44
CA PRO A 467 -46.76 3.34 54.50
C PRO A 467 -48.28 3.18 54.34
N ASP A 468 -48.77 1.96 54.56
CA ASP A 468 -50.20 1.59 54.60
C ASP A 468 -51.05 2.50 55.49
#